data_AF-A0A2G4GG91-F1
#
_entry.id   AF-A0A2G4GG91-F1
#
_cell.length_a   1.000
_cell.length_b   1.000
_cell.length_c   1.000
_cell.angle_alpha   90.00
_cell.angle_beta   90.00
_cell.angle_gamma   90.00
#
_symmetry.space_group_name_H-M   'P 1'
#
loop_
_entity.id
_entity.type
_entity.pdbx_description
1 polymer ?
#
loop_
_entity_poly.entity_id
_entity_poly.type
_entity_poly.pdbx_seq_one_letter_code
_entity_poly.pdbx_strand_id
1 'polypeptide(L)'
;MPVNRVPLAPPFYTRALVCLISGLASVAPCHAQFDPPRNSPSERDAGAPIAPPAPIFFPINPPPLDRPVSRLAASSGQTIAPPAELATYLTEPFYAVLSTRLTGNSLDAKKRQKLDTYRVARDALLEELQMELVLVRDAEPVTRRTALTRLAQRQTPRLAELEATAEQIRSELASRENDWSALREWRLGQRNLRGDSPLEIGAVMRASAFYQAGLAPTQRLLLREIAIEIMSGADDAFAASARQPYLFFSPGLTRVRLPDDVPTEIAAKVAAYETKKSTLKKELFDVISTHDSATFAFLRNAAIRSLAERQAPALAQLEILADDIRDGLVQHPSMSPKPPQSPLTPMLTQQTMTIVEARTALQKATREKIDAITAEVPADYPVAFATTIDAQGVKVRLVPRAGAGRRRPAQNDPLLAKITTRINEVGEEHRQRQEEFSRVIEELRGDVGRVLGKGATPQQIDDALDGVIRYNAQRENTEGYHDYRVAVFEPGLSPEQRRILLGGALRKLDLPLGGGEFQPTRRPASW
;
A
#
# COMPACT_ATOMS: atom_id res chain seq x y z
N MET A 1 20.08 1.55 50.66
CA MET A 1 19.56 0.29 50.10
C MET A 1 19.75 0.32 48.59
N PRO A 2 20.52 -0.58 47.98
CA PRO A 2 20.74 -0.58 46.55
C PRO A 2 19.56 -1.22 45.83
N VAL A 3 18.99 -0.50 44.87
CA VAL A 3 17.91 -0.97 43.99
C VAL A 3 18.54 -1.87 42.92
N ASN A 4 18.25 -3.17 43.00
CA ASN A 4 18.58 -4.13 41.97
C ASN A 4 17.87 -3.76 40.66
N ARG A 5 18.64 -3.28 39.67
CA ARG A 5 18.20 -3.25 38.27
C ARG A 5 18.41 -4.65 37.69
N VAL A 6 17.32 -5.39 37.55
CA VAL A 6 17.27 -6.61 36.73
C VAL A 6 17.40 -6.17 35.26
N PRO A 7 18.33 -6.72 34.46
CA PRO A 7 18.41 -6.40 33.05
C PRO A 7 17.21 -7.02 32.31
N LEU A 8 16.42 -6.17 31.66
CA LEU A 8 15.37 -6.58 30.72
C LEU A 8 16.04 -7.31 29.54
N ALA A 9 15.62 -8.56 29.33
CA ALA A 9 16.01 -9.33 28.15
C ALA A 9 15.53 -8.60 26.86
N PRO A 10 16.30 -8.65 25.77
CA PRO A 10 15.89 -8.03 24.50
C PRO A 10 14.63 -8.70 23.96
N PRO A 11 13.75 -7.94 23.26
CA PRO A 11 12.45 -8.45 22.85
C PRO A 11 12.57 -9.50 21.73
N PHE A 12 11.72 -10.52 21.81
CA PHE A 12 11.67 -11.73 20.97
C PHE A 12 11.37 -11.52 19.47
N TYR A 13 11.38 -10.29 18.95
CA TYR A 13 10.98 -9.93 17.59
C TYR A 13 11.94 -10.41 16.47
N THR A 14 13.10 -10.99 16.81
CA THR A 14 14.21 -11.13 15.86
C THR A 14 14.36 -12.50 15.19
N ARG A 15 13.55 -13.52 15.53
CA ARG A 15 13.77 -14.89 15.01
C ARG A 15 13.01 -15.26 13.73
N ALA A 16 11.92 -14.57 13.39
CA ALA A 16 11.13 -14.93 12.21
C ALA A 16 11.81 -14.54 10.87
N LEU A 17 12.51 -13.40 10.84
CA LEU A 17 13.17 -12.89 9.63
C LEU A 17 14.43 -13.71 9.24
N VAL A 18 15.13 -14.26 10.25
CA VAL A 18 16.37 -15.03 10.05
C VAL A 18 16.08 -16.42 9.44
N CYS A 19 14.93 -17.02 9.72
CA CYS A 19 14.58 -18.35 9.19
C CYS A 19 14.20 -18.39 7.70
N LEU A 20 13.74 -17.27 7.13
CA LEU A 20 13.44 -17.18 5.69
C LEU A 20 14.70 -16.93 4.84
N ILE A 21 15.71 -16.26 5.40
CA ILE A 21 16.95 -15.89 4.70
C ILE A 21 18.07 -16.94 4.91
N SER A 22 18.07 -17.67 6.04
CA SER A 22 19.16 -18.61 6.39
C SER A 22 18.96 -20.05 5.87
N GLY A 23 17.92 -20.31 5.08
CA GLY A 23 17.57 -21.66 4.59
C GLY A 23 18.30 -22.13 3.33
N LEU A 24 19.24 -21.35 2.80
CA LEU A 24 19.99 -21.68 1.58
C LEU A 24 21.41 -22.16 1.93
N ALA A 25 21.52 -23.41 2.41
CA ALA A 25 22.80 -24.10 2.46
C ALA A 25 22.65 -25.60 2.17
N SER A 26 23.21 -25.98 1.03
CA SER A 26 23.70 -27.33 0.66
C SER A 26 22.66 -28.45 0.43
N VAL A 27 22.23 -28.58 -0.82
CA VAL A 27 21.87 -29.90 -1.39
C VAL A 27 22.93 -30.23 -2.44
N ALA A 28 23.74 -31.25 -2.16
CA ALA A 28 24.72 -31.78 -3.10
C ALA A 28 24.01 -32.40 -4.32
N PRO A 29 24.49 -32.16 -5.56
CA PRO A 29 23.91 -32.81 -6.73
C PRO A 29 24.44 -34.25 -6.84
N CYS A 30 23.55 -35.24 -6.74
CA CYS A 30 23.80 -36.56 -7.32
C CYS A 30 23.81 -36.41 -8.85
N HIS A 31 24.97 -36.65 -9.46
CA HIS A 31 25.13 -36.78 -10.90
C HIS A 31 24.34 -37.99 -11.41
N ALA A 32 23.26 -37.73 -12.14
CA ALA A 32 22.74 -38.64 -13.15
C ALA A 32 22.85 -37.93 -14.50
N GLN A 33 23.85 -38.34 -15.28
CA GLN A 33 24.11 -37.85 -16.62
C GLN A 33 23.06 -38.45 -17.56
N PHE A 34 22.07 -37.64 -17.94
CA PHE A 34 21.10 -37.97 -18.97
C PHE A 34 21.22 -36.90 -20.05
N ASP A 35 21.82 -37.25 -21.19
CA ASP A 35 21.89 -36.38 -22.36
C ASP A 35 20.50 -36.26 -23.00
N PRO A 36 19.87 -35.08 -23.07
CA PRO A 36 18.71 -34.89 -23.91
C PRO A 36 19.16 -34.68 -25.37
N PRO A 37 18.35 -35.11 -26.36
CA PRO A 37 18.71 -34.96 -27.77
C PRO A 37 18.81 -33.49 -28.15
N ARG A 38 19.90 -33.14 -28.84
CA ARG A 38 20.07 -31.87 -29.55
C ARG A 38 19.01 -31.74 -30.64
N ASN A 39 17.91 -31.07 -30.32
CA ASN A 39 17.05 -30.50 -31.35
C ASN A 39 17.56 -29.09 -31.66
N SER A 40 18.27 -28.97 -32.77
CA SER A 40 18.54 -27.69 -33.42
C SER A 40 17.22 -26.95 -33.65
N PRO A 41 17.09 -25.66 -33.30
CA PRO A 41 15.88 -24.92 -33.60
C PRO A 41 15.80 -24.74 -35.12
N SER A 42 14.78 -25.33 -35.73
CA SER A 42 14.40 -25.01 -37.10
C SER A 42 14.02 -23.53 -37.17
N GLU A 43 14.71 -22.79 -38.02
CA GLU A 43 14.33 -21.46 -38.52
C GLU A 43 12.90 -21.49 -39.08
N ARG A 44 11.89 -21.19 -38.26
CA ARG A 44 10.58 -20.66 -38.70
C ARG A 44 10.09 -19.65 -37.66
N ASP A 45 9.62 -18.52 -38.16
CA ASP A 45 9.12 -17.33 -37.46
C ASP A 45 10.14 -16.35 -36.87
N ALA A 46 11.15 -15.98 -37.66
CA ALA A 46 11.79 -14.67 -37.54
C ALA A 46 10.96 -13.63 -38.31
N GLY A 47 10.00 -12.97 -37.65
CA GLY A 47 9.26 -11.88 -38.32
C GLY A 47 8.05 -11.28 -37.62
N ALA A 48 7.49 -11.91 -36.57
CA ALA A 48 6.42 -11.27 -35.80
C ALA A 48 7.03 -10.25 -34.82
N PRO A 49 6.66 -8.95 -34.85
CA PRO A 49 7.12 -8.00 -33.86
C PRO A 49 6.66 -8.45 -32.46
N ILE A 50 7.60 -8.62 -31.54
CA ILE A 50 7.30 -8.87 -30.12
C ILE A 50 6.43 -7.70 -29.64
N ALA A 51 5.24 -8.00 -29.12
CA ALA A 51 4.36 -6.97 -28.57
C ALA A 51 5.13 -6.14 -27.53
N PRO A 52 5.03 -4.80 -27.57
CA PRO A 52 5.73 -3.95 -26.61
C PRO A 52 5.25 -4.27 -25.17
N PRO A 53 6.13 -4.18 -24.17
CA PRO A 53 5.76 -4.46 -22.79
C PRO A 53 4.65 -3.52 -22.33
N ALA A 54 3.58 -4.08 -21.80
CA ALA A 54 2.47 -3.31 -21.26
C ALA A 54 2.84 -2.68 -19.91
N PRO A 55 2.36 -1.46 -19.62
CA PRO A 55 2.46 -0.88 -18.28
C PRO A 55 1.49 -1.60 -17.33
N ILE A 56 1.98 -1.94 -16.14
CA ILE A 56 1.27 -2.60 -15.05
C ILE A 56 1.32 -1.72 -13.82
N PHE A 57 0.18 -1.60 -13.15
CA PHE A 57 0.07 -0.86 -11.91
C PHE A 57 -0.28 -1.81 -10.78
N PHE A 58 0.51 -1.78 -9.71
CA PHE A 58 0.20 -2.49 -8.48
C PHE A 58 -0.39 -1.52 -7.46
N PRO A 59 -1.31 -1.97 -6.60
CA PRO A 59 -1.83 -1.11 -5.55
C PRO A 59 -0.70 -0.81 -4.56
N ILE A 60 -0.68 0.42 -4.06
CA ILE A 60 0.25 0.82 -3.02
C ILE A 60 0.05 -0.04 -1.75
N ASN A 61 1.10 -0.11 -0.94
CA ASN A 61 1.01 -0.80 0.35
C ASN A 61 0.20 0.07 1.33
N PRO A 62 -0.84 -0.50 1.99
CA PRO A 62 -1.60 0.22 3.02
C PRO A 62 -0.64 0.84 4.05
N PRO A 63 -0.77 2.11 4.40
CA PRO A 63 0.09 2.71 5.43
C PRO A 63 -0.10 1.98 6.77
N PRO A 64 0.92 1.91 7.63
CA PRO A 64 0.72 1.45 9.01
C PRO A 64 -0.38 2.26 9.69
N LEU A 65 -1.19 1.59 10.50
CA LEU A 65 -2.29 2.20 11.23
C LEU A 65 -1.79 3.38 12.07
N ASP A 66 -2.60 4.45 12.11
CA ASP A 66 -2.31 5.72 12.78
C ASP A 66 -1.08 6.48 12.26
N ARG A 67 -0.42 6.02 11.18
CA ARG A 67 0.68 6.77 10.56
C ARG A 67 0.11 7.94 9.74
N PRO A 68 0.64 9.17 9.89
CA PRO A 68 0.23 10.29 9.07
C PRO A 68 0.34 9.96 7.58
N VAL A 69 -0.78 10.13 6.86
CA VAL A 69 -0.83 9.92 5.41
C VAL A 69 -0.33 11.19 4.72
N SER A 70 0.75 11.07 3.95
CA SER A 70 1.07 12.11 2.97
C SER A 70 0.14 11.98 1.78
N ARG A 71 -0.81 12.92 1.65
CA ARG A 71 -1.69 13.06 0.47
C ARG A 71 -0.97 13.69 -0.73
N LEU A 72 0.21 14.26 -0.51
CA LEU A 72 1.09 14.70 -1.58
C LEU A 72 1.75 13.47 -2.19
N ALA A 73 1.43 13.16 -3.44
CA ALA A 73 2.16 12.14 -4.20
C ALA A 73 3.65 12.47 -4.11
N ALA A 74 4.46 11.49 -3.71
CA ALA A 74 5.90 11.63 -3.86
C ALA A 74 6.15 11.95 -5.34
N SER A 75 6.88 13.03 -5.60
CA SER A 75 7.49 13.31 -6.90
C SER A 75 8.60 12.27 -7.13
N SER A 76 8.26 10.98 -7.12
CA SER A 76 9.03 10.03 -7.91
C SER A 76 8.87 10.51 -9.35
N GLY A 77 9.96 10.54 -10.12
CA GLY A 77 9.91 10.88 -11.55
C GLY A 77 9.12 9.82 -12.31
N GLN A 78 7.82 9.69 -12.02
CA GLN A 78 6.91 8.69 -12.55
C GLN A 78 6.86 8.89 -14.04
N THR A 79 7.33 7.89 -14.77
CA THR A 79 7.33 7.90 -16.23
C THR A 79 5.94 7.62 -16.82
N ILE A 80 4.99 7.07 -16.03
CA ILE A 80 3.65 6.66 -16.49
C ILE A 80 2.58 6.89 -15.41
N ALA A 81 1.56 7.68 -15.73
CA ALA A 81 0.44 7.96 -14.83
C ALA A 81 -0.57 6.80 -14.78
N PRO A 82 -1.09 6.42 -13.59
CA PRO A 82 -2.11 5.39 -13.44
C PRO A 82 -3.50 5.85 -13.90
N PRO A 83 -4.32 4.97 -14.49
CA PRO A 83 -5.74 5.26 -14.74
C PRO A 83 -6.49 5.56 -13.44
N ALA A 84 -7.19 6.71 -13.39
CA ALA A 84 -7.92 7.16 -12.19
C ALA A 84 -8.98 6.14 -11.71
N GLU A 85 -9.58 5.38 -12.64
CA GLU A 85 -10.58 4.34 -12.34
C GLU A 85 -10.06 3.28 -11.34
N LEU A 86 -8.74 3.05 -11.27
CA LEU A 86 -8.12 2.09 -10.37
C LEU A 86 -8.31 2.43 -8.89
N ALA A 87 -8.50 3.71 -8.53
CA ALA A 87 -8.70 4.14 -7.14
C ALA A 87 -9.91 3.46 -6.48
N THR A 88 -10.90 3.07 -7.27
CA THR A 88 -12.11 2.37 -6.80
C THR A 88 -11.83 0.94 -6.35
N TYR A 89 -10.72 0.35 -6.78
CA TYR A 89 -10.45 -1.09 -6.68
C TYR A 89 -9.16 -1.43 -5.91
N LEU A 90 -8.62 -0.51 -5.10
CA LEU A 90 -7.31 -0.62 -4.42
C LEU A 90 -7.03 -1.94 -3.68
N THR A 91 -8.06 -2.57 -3.14
CA THR A 91 -7.96 -3.83 -2.38
C THR A 91 -8.33 -5.08 -3.17
N GLU A 92 -8.78 -4.91 -4.41
CA GLU A 92 -9.37 -6.02 -5.17
C GLU A 92 -8.32 -6.94 -5.78
N PRO A 93 -8.58 -8.27 -5.83
CA PRO A 93 -7.65 -9.25 -6.36
C PRO A 93 -7.41 -9.09 -7.88
N PHE A 94 -8.25 -8.32 -8.56
CA PHE A 94 -8.12 -8.00 -9.98
C PHE A 94 -7.46 -6.67 -10.28
N TYR A 95 -7.04 -5.88 -9.27
CA TYR A 95 -6.49 -4.53 -9.50
C TYR A 95 -5.39 -4.49 -10.58
N ALA A 96 -4.34 -5.30 -10.43
CA ALA A 96 -3.20 -5.25 -11.35
C ALA A 96 -3.58 -5.74 -12.75
N VAL A 97 -4.47 -6.74 -12.84
CA VAL A 97 -4.97 -7.28 -14.10
C VAL A 97 -5.91 -6.30 -14.80
N LEU A 98 -6.70 -5.54 -14.05
CA LEU A 98 -7.54 -4.46 -14.57
C LEU A 98 -6.67 -3.32 -15.13
N SER A 99 -5.55 -3.02 -14.48
CA SER A 99 -4.67 -1.92 -14.88
C SER A 99 -4.14 -2.05 -16.31
N THR A 100 -3.77 -3.27 -16.74
CA THR A 100 -3.31 -3.53 -18.11
C THR A 100 -4.45 -3.40 -19.12
N ARG A 101 -5.68 -3.74 -18.73
CA ARG A 101 -6.87 -3.59 -19.59
C ARG A 101 -7.26 -2.14 -19.80
N LEU A 102 -7.20 -1.34 -18.73
CA LEU A 102 -7.49 0.09 -18.78
C LEU A 102 -6.45 0.84 -19.62
N THR A 103 -5.17 0.56 -19.41
CA THR A 103 -4.10 1.20 -20.21
C THR A 103 -4.09 0.77 -21.67
N GLY A 104 -4.40 -0.51 -21.94
CA GLY A 104 -4.55 -1.02 -23.31
C GLY A 104 -5.91 -0.70 -23.96
N ASN A 105 -6.80 0.06 -23.31
CA ASN A 105 -8.16 0.36 -23.79
C ASN A 105 -8.95 -0.87 -24.28
N SER A 106 -8.74 -2.03 -23.64
CA SER A 106 -9.29 -3.33 -24.08
C SER A 106 -10.47 -3.82 -23.24
N LEU A 107 -11.12 -2.92 -22.50
CA LEU A 107 -12.24 -3.22 -21.63
C LEU A 107 -13.58 -3.03 -22.38
N ASP A 108 -14.17 -4.13 -22.81
CA ASP A 108 -15.47 -4.15 -23.49
C ASP A 108 -16.65 -3.76 -22.56
N ALA A 109 -17.80 -3.46 -23.16
CA ALA A 109 -18.99 -3.01 -22.43
C ALA A 109 -19.49 -4.04 -21.40
N LYS A 110 -19.36 -5.34 -21.70
CA LYS A 110 -19.80 -6.42 -20.79
C LYS A 110 -18.93 -6.46 -19.54
N LYS A 111 -17.61 -6.35 -19.69
CA LYS A 111 -16.65 -6.28 -18.57
C LYS A 111 -16.86 -5.03 -17.73
N ARG A 112 -17.11 -3.87 -18.36
CA ARG A 112 -17.46 -2.62 -17.66
C ARG A 112 -18.73 -2.78 -16.81
N GLN A 113 -19.79 -3.34 -17.39
CA GLN A 113 -21.04 -3.60 -16.66
C GLN A 113 -20.83 -4.53 -15.46
N LYS A 114 -20.00 -5.57 -15.62
CA LYS A 114 -19.69 -6.51 -14.53
C LYS A 114 -18.91 -5.86 -13.39
N LEU A 115 -17.92 -5.01 -13.71
CA LEU A 115 -17.18 -4.22 -12.73
C LEU A 115 -18.09 -3.24 -11.97
N ASP A 116 -19.06 -2.66 -12.66
CA ASP A 116 -20.03 -1.75 -12.06
C ASP A 116 -21.01 -2.48 -11.13
N THR A 117 -21.56 -3.61 -11.59
CA THR A 117 -22.44 -4.46 -10.76
C THR A 117 -21.73 -4.94 -9.50
N TYR A 118 -20.46 -5.37 -9.64
CA TYR A 118 -19.62 -5.74 -8.51
C TYR A 118 -19.43 -4.57 -7.53
N ARG A 119 -19.10 -3.38 -8.05
CA ARG A 119 -18.89 -2.17 -7.25
C ARG A 119 -20.14 -1.80 -6.46
N VAL A 120 -21.30 -1.76 -7.10
CA VAL A 120 -22.58 -1.45 -6.46
C VAL A 120 -22.91 -2.46 -5.35
N ALA A 121 -22.73 -3.76 -5.60
CA ALA A 121 -22.98 -4.80 -4.60
C ALA A 121 -22.02 -4.70 -3.39
N ARG A 122 -20.73 -4.43 -3.65
CA ARG A 122 -19.73 -4.20 -2.60
C ARG A 122 -20.09 -2.99 -1.76
N ASP A 123 -20.38 -1.86 -2.40
CA ASP A 123 -20.61 -0.60 -1.70
C ASP A 123 -21.90 -0.68 -0.86
N ALA A 124 -22.94 -1.38 -1.32
CA ALA A 124 -24.15 -1.65 -0.53
C ALA A 124 -23.90 -2.52 0.72
N LEU A 125 -23.04 -3.54 0.63
CA LEU A 125 -22.66 -4.38 1.78
C LEU A 125 -21.80 -3.61 2.79
N LEU A 126 -20.90 -2.76 2.29
CA LEU A 126 -20.10 -1.87 3.13
C LEU A 126 -20.98 -0.84 3.86
N GLU A 127 -21.94 -0.24 3.17
CA GLU A 127 -22.89 0.71 3.76
C GLU A 127 -23.74 0.05 4.86
N GLU A 128 -24.27 -1.15 4.62
CA GLU A 128 -24.97 -1.94 5.63
C GLU A 128 -24.12 -2.18 6.89
N LEU A 129 -22.84 -2.52 6.71
CA LEU A 129 -21.90 -2.71 7.82
C LEU A 129 -21.62 -1.40 8.58
N GLN A 130 -21.38 -0.31 7.85
CA GLN A 130 -21.12 1.00 8.45
C GLN A 130 -22.35 1.53 9.21
N MET A 131 -23.56 1.33 8.68
CA MET A 131 -24.79 1.68 9.38
C MET A 131 -24.94 0.93 10.70
N GLU A 132 -24.71 -0.39 10.70
CA GLU A 132 -24.77 -1.17 11.94
C GLU A 132 -23.73 -0.67 12.96
N LEU A 133 -22.48 -0.44 12.52
CA LEU A 133 -21.41 0.11 13.38
C LEU A 133 -21.80 1.45 14.02
N VAL A 134 -22.47 2.33 13.28
CA VAL A 134 -23.00 3.60 13.82
C VAL A 134 -24.11 3.33 14.84
N LEU A 135 -25.04 2.42 14.56
CA LEU A 135 -26.15 2.08 15.47
C LEU A 135 -25.65 1.50 16.80
N VAL A 136 -24.59 0.67 16.77
CA VAL A 136 -24.07 -0.01 17.96
C VAL A 136 -22.91 0.74 18.64
N ARG A 137 -22.54 1.92 18.14
CA ARG A 137 -21.38 2.70 18.60
C ARG A 137 -21.40 2.95 20.10
N ASP A 138 -22.57 3.32 20.63
CA ASP A 138 -22.74 3.72 22.03
C ASP A 138 -23.30 2.57 22.89
N ALA A 139 -23.44 1.37 22.31
CA ALA A 139 -23.88 0.18 23.03
C ALA A 139 -22.77 -0.41 23.91
N GLU A 140 -23.16 -1.09 24.99
CA GLU A 140 -22.26 -1.87 25.85
C GLU A 140 -21.45 -2.90 25.04
N PRO A 141 -20.18 -3.18 25.38
CA PRO A 141 -19.28 -4.02 24.56
C PRO A 141 -19.86 -5.39 24.19
N VAL A 142 -20.55 -6.05 25.13
CA VAL A 142 -21.17 -7.37 24.89
C VAL A 142 -22.33 -7.25 23.90
N THR A 143 -23.21 -6.26 24.10
CA THR A 143 -24.34 -5.98 23.21
C THR A 143 -23.88 -5.65 21.80
N ARG A 144 -22.85 -4.80 21.69
CA ARG A 144 -22.19 -4.45 20.43
C ARG A 144 -21.67 -5.70 19.71
N ARG A 145 -20.88 -6.52 20.39
CA ARG A 145 -20.34 -7.77 19.83
C ARG A 145 -21.43 -8.72 19.35
N THR A 146 -22.49 -8.90 20.14
CA THR A 146 -23.63 -9.76 19.76
C THR A 146 -24.33 -9.24 18.49
N ALA A 147 -24.57 -7.93 18.39
CA ALA A 147 -25.17 -7.32 17.21
C ALA A 147 -24.30 -7.49 15.96
N LEU A 148 -23.00 -7.18 16.06
CA LEU A 148 -22.04 -7.34 14.97
C LEU A 148 -21.89 -8.81 14.53
N THR A 149 -21.86 -9.75 15.48
CA THR A 149 -21.81 -11.19 15.16
C THR A 149 -23.07 -11.64 14.42
N ARG A 150 -24.25 -11.13 14.80
CA ARG A 150 -25.51 -11.41 14.10
C ARG A 150 -25.49 -10.84 12.68
N LEU A 151 -25.00 -9.61 12.50
CA LEU A 151 -24.82 -9.05 11.16
C LEU A 151 -23.85 -9.90 10.33
N ALA A 152 -22.72 -10.29 10.91
CA ALA A 152 -21.71 -11.14 10.27
C ALA A 152 -22.35 -12.43 9.74
N GLN A 153 -23.14 -13.12 10.56
CA GLN A 153 -23.85 -14.34 10.14
C GLN A 153 -24.77 -14.11 8.92
N ARG A 154 -25.41 -12.94 8.82
CA ARG A 154 -26.26 -12.58 7.66
C ARG A 154 -25.45 -12.17 6.43
N GLN A 155 -24.35 -11.43 6.62
CA GLN A 155 -23.56 -10.87 5.54
C GLN A 155 -22.54 -11.84 4.95
N THR A 156 -21.98 -12.75 5.74
CA THR A 156 -20.87 -13.64 5.31
C THR A 156 -21.17 -14.40 4.01
N PRO A 157 -22.37 -15.00 3.78
CA PRO A 157 -22.66 -15.64 2.50
C PRO A 157 -22.59 -14.68 1.30
N ARG A 158 -23.17 -13.48 1.44
CA ARG A 158 -23.18 -12.44 0.39
C ARG A 158 -21.76 -11.89 0.13
N LEU A 159 -20.95 -11.76 1.18
CA LEU A 159 -19.55 -11.37 1.06
C LEU A 159 -18.69 -12.46 0.40
N ALA A 160 -18.95 -13.73 0.71
CA ALA A 160 -18.27 -14.85 0.05
C ALA A 160 -18.60 -14.90 -1.46
N GLU A 161 -19.87 -14.68 -1.84
CA GLU A 161 -20.28 -14.53 -3.24
C GLU A 161 -19.60 -13.34 -3.93
N LEU A 162 -19.46 -12.22 -3.21
CA LEU A 162 -18.76 -11.04 -3.70
C LEU A 162 -17.27 -11.33 -3.94
N GLU A 163 -16.59 -12.04 -3.03
CA GLU A 163 -15.19 -12.45 -3.20
C GLU A 163 -15.04 -13.43 -4.37
N ALA A 164 -15.96 -14.39 -4.53
CA ALA A 164 -16.00 -15.28 -5.67
C ALA A 164 -16.18 -14.52 -6.99
N THR A 165 -17.05 -13.50 -7.00
CA THR A 165 -17.26 -12.62 -8.15
C THR A 165 -15.99 -11.83 -8.49
N ALA A 166 -15.27 -11.31 -7.48
CA ALA A 166 -13.99 -10.63 -7.68
C ALA A 166 -12.93 -11.57 -8.30
N GLU A 167 -12.84 -12.81 -7.82
CA GLU A 167 -11.94 -13.82 -8.39
C GLU A 167 -12.33 -14.19 -9.83
N GLN A 168 -13.63 -14.28 -10.12
CA GLN A 168 -14.12 -14.50 -11.48
C GLN A 168 -13.71 -13.34 -12.40
N ILE A 169 -13.95 -12.09 -11.99
CA ILE A 169 -13.51 -10.90 -12.74
C ILE A 169 -12.01 -10.96 -12.99
N ARG A 170 -11.19 -11.26 -11.97
CA ARG A 170 -9.74 -11.41 -12.10
C ARG A 170 -9.37 -12.40 -13.20
N SER A 171 -9.97 -13.59 -13.17
CA SER A 171 -9.71 -14.64 -14.15
C SER A 171 -10.13 -14.26 -15.58
N GLU A 172 -11.26 -13.57 -15.75
CA GLU A 172 -11.75 -13.11 -17.06
C GLU A 172 -10.92 -11.96 -17.64
N LEU A 173 -10.37 -11.10 -16.77
CA LEU A 173 -9.49 -10.01 -17.18
C LEU A 173 -8.08 -10.53 -17.53
N ALA A 174 -7.63 -11.62 -16.91
CA ALA A 174 -6.31 -12.19 -17.15
C ALA A 174 -6.20 -12.79 -18.55
N SER A 175 -5.28 -12.28 -19.36
CA SER A 175 -4.87 -12.92 -20.62
C SER A 175 -3.37 -13.13 -20.65
N ARG A 176 -2.93 -14.14 -21.41
CA ARG A 176 -1.51 -14.50 -21.54
C ARG A 176 -0.62 -13.32 -21.95
N GLU A 177 -1.09 -12.46 -22.84
CA GLU A 177 -0.34 -11.28 -23.31
C GLU A 177 -0.21 -10.16 -22.27
N ASN A 178 -1.20 -10.05 -21.38
CA ASN A 178 -1.27 -9.00 -20.35
C ASN A 178 -0.85 -9.53 -18.96
N ASP A 179 -0.31 -10.75 -18.89
CA ASP A 179 0.23 -11.32 -17.66
C ASP A 179 1.54 -10.61 -17.32
N TRP A 180 1.78 -10.31 -16.04
CA TRP A 180 3.05 -9.74 -15.60
C TRP A 180 4.26 -10.60 -16.02
N SER A 181 4.08 -11.92 -16.07
CA SER A 181 5.12 -12.87 -16.46
C SER A 181 5.22 -13.15 -17.97
N ALA A 182 4.38 -12.51 -18.80
CA ALA A 182 4.22 -12.82 -20.22
C ALA A 182 5.53 -12.71 -21.03
N LEU A 183 6.27 -11.62 -20.81
CA LEU A 183 7.52 -11.32 -21.51
C LEU A 183 8.77 -11.67 -20.69
N ARG A 184 8.58 -12.21 -19.48
CA ARG A 184 9.67 -12.43 -18.52
C ARG A 184 10.52 -13.62 -18.98
N GLU A 185 11.81 -13.38 -19.24
CA GLU A 185 12.78 -14.39 -19.69
C GLU A 185 13.48 -15.14 -18.54
N TRP A 186 13.24 -14.73 -17.30
CA TRP A 186 13.84 -15.31 -16.10
C TRP A 186 12.80 -15.91 -15.16
N ARG A 187 13.22 -16.87 -14.33
CA ARG A 187 12.41 -17.49 -13.28
C ARG A 187 13.24 -17.64 -12.01
N LEU A 188 12.57 -17.67 -10.87
CA LEU A 188 13.20 -17.96 -9.59
C LEU A 188 13.83 -19.37 -9.63
N GLY A 189 15.00 -19.53 -9.01
CA GLY A 189 15.75 -20.77 -8.94
C GLY A 189 16.35 -21.28 -10.26
N GLN A 190 16.08 -20.63 -11.41
CA GLN A 190 16.54 -21.12 -12.71
C GLN A 190 17.98 -20.65 -13.01
N ARG A 191 18.93 -21.61 -13.05
CA ARG A 191 20.31 -21.50 -13.57
C ARG A 191 20.96 -20.14 -13.30
N ASN A 192 20.85 -19.70 -12.06
CA ASN A 192 21.29 -18.38 -11.66
C ASN A 192 22.58 -18.47 -10.86
N LEU A 193 23.70 -18.10 -11.48
CA LEU A 193 25.01 -18.11 -10.83
C LEU A 193 25.11 -17.13 -9.65
N ARG A 194 24.28 -16.07 -9.63
CA ARG A 194 24.35 -15.03 -8.59
C ARG A 194 23.32 -15.21 -7.45
N GLY A 195 22.30 -16.06 -7.59
CA GLY A 195 21.17 -16.11 -6.64
C GLY A 195 20.11 -15.03 -6.90
N ASP A 196 18.89 -15.22 -6.36
CA ASP A 196 17.74 -14.38 -6.68
C ASP A 196 17.62 -13.14 -5.77
N SER A 197 17.49 -11.98 -6.40
CA SER A 197 16.91 -10.73 -5.91
C SER A 197 15.94 -10.70 -4.71
N PRO A 198 16.11 -9.97 -3.58
CA PRO A 198 14.93 -9.49 -2.85
C PRO A 198 13.93 -8.76 -3.74
N LEU A 199 14.41 -7.95 -4.68
CA LEU A 199 13.54 -7.26 -5.64
C LEU A 199 12.87 -8.24 -6.62
N GLU A 200 13.61 -9.21 -7.15
CA GLU A 200 13.04 -10.23 -8.07
C GLU A 200 12.02 -11.12 -7.36
N ILE A 201 12.37 -11.62 -6.18
CA ILE A 201 11.50 -12.45 -5.34
C ILE A 201 10.26 -11.64 -4.94
N GLY A 202 10.44 -10.43 -4.41
CA GLY A 202 9.34 -9.55 -4.02
C GLY A 202 8.40 -9.24 -5.17
N ALA A 203 8.93 -9.00 -6.38
CA ALA A 203 8.13 -8.76 -7.57
C ALA A 203 7.32 -10.00 -8.00
N VAL A 204 7.91 -11.21 -7.95
CA VAL A 204 7.20 -12.47 -8.24
C VAL A 204 6.08 -12.73 -7.22
N MET A 205 6.35 -12.52 -5.93
CA MET A 205 5.33 -12.70 -4.88
C MET A 205 4.18 -11.70 -5.05
N ARG A 206 4.51 -10.42 -5.28
CA ARG A 206 3.52 -9.37 -5.55
C ARG A 206 2.69 -9.68 -6.79
N ALA A 207 3.31 -10.06 -7.90
CA ALA A 207 2.62 -10.40 -9.14
C ALA A 207 1.73 -11.64 -8.98
N SER A 208 2.22 -12.67 -8.29
CA SER A 208 1.47 -13.90 -8.03
C SER A 208 0.15 -13.62 -7.30
N ALA A 209 0.14 -12.65 -6.38
CA ALA A 209 -1.09 -12.26 -5.68
C ALA A 209 -2.24 -11.82 -6.62
N PHE A 210 -1.96 -11.34 -7.83
CA PHE A 210 -2.96 -10.86 -8.80
C PHE A 210 -3.12 -11.77 -10.02
N TYR A 211 -2.03 -12.34 -10.53
CA TYR A 211 -2.06 -13.13 -11.77
C TYR A 211 -2.26 -14.63 -11.53
N GLN A 212 -1.77 -15.15 -10.39
CA GLN A 212 -1.81 -16.58 -10.13
C GLN A 212 -3.23 -17.05 -9.80
N ALA A 213 -3.68 -18.09 -10.50
CA ALA A 213 -4.95 -18.76 -10.28
C ALA A 213 -4.83 -19.80 -9.16
N GLY A 214 -5.97 -20.09 -8.50
CA GLY A 214 -6.07 -21.13 -7.47
C GLY A 214 -5.69 -20.68 -6.06
N LEU A 215 -5.30 -19.43 -5.86
CA LEU A 215 -5.07 -18.85 -4.54
C LEU A 215 -6.40 -18.49 -3.85
N ALA A 216 -6.52 -18.79 -2.57
CA ALA A 216 -7.58 -18.25 -1.72
C ALA A 216 -7.39 -16.75 -1.45
N PRO A 217 -8.45 -15.98 -1.11
CA PRO A 217 -8.34 -14.55 -0.82
C PRO A 217 -7.25 -14.21 0.21
N THR A 218 -7.20 -14.94 1.31
CA THR A 218 -6.18 -14.72 2.37
C THR A 218 -4.77 -15.04 1.88
N GLN A 219 -4.58 -16.04 1.02
CA GLN A 219 -3.25 -16.34 0.45
C GLN A 219 -2.76 -15.22 -0.48
N ARG A 220 -3.66 -14.57 -1.24
CA ARG A 220 -3.29 -13.38 -2.04
C ARG A 220 -2.77 -12.26 -1.15
N LEU A 221 -3.41 -12.03 0.00
CA LEU A 221 -2.95 -11.05 0.98
C LEU A 221 -1.62 -11.44 1.63
N LEU A 222 -1.42 -12.73 1.95
CA LEU A 222 -0.13 -13.23 2.46
C LEU A 222 1.00 -13.05 1.45
N LEU A 223 0.78 -13.28 0.15
CA LEU A 223 1.79 -13.03 -0.88
C LEU A 223 2.18 -11.55 -0.98
N ARG A 224 1.20 -10.65 -0.85
CA ARG A 224 1.47 -9.21 -0.79
C ARG A 224 2.26 -8.85 0.46
N GLU A 225 1.97 -9.46 1.60
CA GLU A 225 2.73 -9.27 2.84
C GLU A 225 4.18 -9.75 2.69
N ILE A 226 4.39 -10.95 2.16
CA ILE A 226 5.73 -11.50 1.86
C ILE A 226 6.50 -10.53 0.96
N ALA A 227 5.87 -10.00 -0.09
CA ALA A 227 6.50 -9.03 -0.97
C ALA A 227 6.93 -7.75 -0.22
N ILE A 228 6.09 -7.23 0.69
CA ILE A 228 6.43 -6.06 1.52
C ILE A 228 7.62 -6.35 2.41
N GLU A 229 7.63 -7.50 3.10
CA GLU A 229 8.70 -7.89 4.02
C GLU A 229 10.03 -8.01 3.27
N ILE A 230 10.05 -8.72 2.15
CA ILE A 230 11.27 -8.93 1.36
C ILE A 230 11.78 -7.61 0.77
N MET A 231 10.90 -6.78 0.21
CA MET A 231 11.30 -5.50 -0.39
C MET A 231 11.72 -4.45 0.66
N SER A 232 11.19 -4.53 1.88
CA SER A 232 11.56 -3.62 2.97
C SER A 232 12.86 -4.04 3.67
N GLY A 233 13.21 -5.33 3.61
CA GLY A 233 14.40 -5.91 4.25
C GLY A 233 15.60 -6.09 3.33
N ALA A 234 15.53 -5.61 2.08
CA ALA A 234 16.54 -5.87 1.04
C ALA A 234 17.94 -5.32 1.34
N ASP A 235 18.09 -4.37 2.28
CA ASP A 235 19.38 -3.73 2.58
C ASP A 235 20.19 -4.44 3.69
N ASP A 236 19.54 -4.93 4.75
CA ASP A 236 20.15 -5.61 5.93
C ASP A 236 19.05 -6.14 6.88
N ALA A 237 19.20 -7.37 7.38
CA ALA A 237 18.26 -8.00 8.31
C ALA A 237 18.22 -7.34 9.69
N PHE A 238 19.35 -6.82 10.18
CA PHE A 238 19.40 -6.09 11.47
C PHE A 238 18.72 -4.72 11.33
N ALA A 239 19.01 -4.01 10.24
CA ALA A 239 18.27 -2.80 9.88
C ALA A 239 16.77 -3.07 9.64
N ALA A 240 16.39 -4.19 9.03
CA ALA A 240 14.99 -4.55 8.77
C ALA A 240 14.17 -4.73 10.06
N SER A 241 14.73 -5.42 11.06
CA SER A 241 14.08 -5.58 12.38
C SER A 241 13.98 -4.26 13.14
N ALA A 242 15.00 -3.39 13.08
CA ALA A 242 14.93 -2.06 13.66
C ALA A 242 13.95 -1.12 12.91
N ARG A 243 13.73 -1.36 11.62
CA ARG A 243 12.85 -0.57 10.74
C ARG A 243 11.39 -1.03 10.75
N GLN A 244 11.06 -2.19 11.31
CA GLN A 244 9.69 -2.72 11.38
C GLN A 244 9.19 -2.92 12.82
N PRO A 245 8.84 -1.86 13.56
CA PRO A 245 8.17 -1.96 14.86
C PRO A 245 6.69 -2.39 14.74
N TYR A 246 6.30 -2.94 13.60
CA TYR A 246 4.90 -3.19 13.25
C TYR A 246 4.63 -4.68 13.14
N LEU A 247 3.56 -5.12 13.79
CA LEU A 247 2.96 -6.42 13.59
C LEU A 247 2.11 -6.39 12.31
N PHE A 248 2.32 -7.35 11.41
CA PHE A 248 1.37 -7.61 10.34
C PHE A 248 0.17 -8.38 10.89
N PHE A 249 -0.98 -7.71 10.99
CA PHE A 249 -2.16 -8.25 11.66
C PHE A 249 -3.32 -8.51 10.69
N SER A 250 -4.42 -9.08 11.19
CA SER A 250 -5.67 -9.26 10.43
C SER A 250 -6.56 -8.00 10.56
N PRO A 251 -7.26 -7.56 9.50
CA PRO A 251 -7.29 -8.11 8.14
C PRO A 251 -5.94 -7.94 7.41
N GLY A 252 -5.65 -8.80 6.43
CA GLY A 252 -4.32 -8.88 5.82
C GLY A 252 -3.78 -7.55 5.28
N LEU A 253 -2.45 -7.39 5.29
CA LEU A 253 -1.68 -6.17 4.96
C LEU A 253 -1.76 -5.03 5.96
N THR A 254 -2.55 -5.16 7.02
CA THR A 254 -2.56 -4.17 8.08
C THR A 254 -1.29 -4.27 8.90
N ARG A 255 -0.67 -3.11 9.17
CA ARG A 255 0.54 -2.99 10.00
C ARG A 255 0.18 -2.18 11.21
N VAL A 256 0.27 -2.79 12.39
CA VAL A 256 -0.13 -2.16 13.66
C VAL A 256 1.06 -2.08 14.60
N ARG A 257 1.12 -1.01 15.39
CA ARG A 257 2.06 -0.93 16.51
C ARG A 257 1.34 -1.39 17.76
N LEU A 258 1.92 -2.39 18.44
CA LEU A 258 1.41 -2.82 19.72
C LEU A 258 1.81 -1.83 20.83
N PRO A 259 0.99 -1.66 21.88
CA PRO A 259 1.39 -0.92 23.08
C PRO A 259 2.68 -1.49 23.70
N ASP A 260 3.46 -0.65 24.36
CA ASP A 260 4.71 -1.09 25.01
C ASP A 260 4.44 -1.95 26.27
N ASP A 261 3.24 -1.83 26.84
CA ASP A 261 2.75 -2.44 28.09
C ASP A 261 1.70 -3.54 27.87
N VAL A 262 1.74 -4.23 26.72
CA VAL A 262 0.82 -5.35 26.43
C VAL A 262 0.93 -6.44 27.51
N PRO A 263 -0.21 -6.91 28.07
CA PRO A 263 -0.21 -7.98 29.06
C PRO A 263 0.47 -9.25 28.54
N THR A 264 1.22 -9.94 29.41
CA THR A 264 2.03 -11.13 29.05
C THR A 264 1.21 -12.22 28.35
N GLU A 265 -0.04 -12.43 28.75
CA GLU A 265 -0.93 -13.40 28.09
C GLU A 265 -1.20 -13.03 26.63
N ILE A 266 -1.45 -11.74 26.37
CA ILE A 266 -1.71 -11.23 25.01
C ILE A 266 -0.42 -11.25 24.19
N ALA A 267 0.72 -10.90 24.78
CA ALA A 267 2.02 -11.03 24.14
C ALA A 267 2.32 -12.48 23.70
N ALA A 268 1.96 -13.47 24.53
CA ALA A 268 2.10 -14.88 24.18
C ALA A 268 1.18 -15.28 23.00
N LYS A 269 -0.07 -14.78 22.96
CA LYS A 269 -0.99 -14.99 21.83
C LYS A 269 -0.46 -14.35 20.54
N VAL A 270 0.10 -13.14 20.62
CA VAL A 270 0.76 -12.47 19.49
C VAL A 270 1.92 -13.30 18.96
N ALA A 271 2.81 -13.79 19.84
CA ALA A 271 3.94 -14.63 19.42
C ALA A 271 3.46 -15.93 18.74
N ALA A 272 2.41 -16.55 19.25
CA ALA A 272 1.79 -17.73 18.63
C ALA A 272 1.18 -17.40 17.26
N TYR A 273 0.56 -16.24 17.12
CA TYR A 273 -0.01 -15.75 15.85
C TYR A 273 1.07 -15.55 14.80
N GLU A 274 2.15 -14.83 15.14
CA GLU A 274 3.27 -14.59 14.24
C GLU A 274 3.95 -15.88 13.82
N THR A 275 4.14 -16.81 14.75
CA THR A 275 4.74 -18.13 14.46
C THR A 275 3.89 -18.92 13.47
N LYS A 276 2.58 -19.06 13.73
CA LYS A 276 1.66 -19.76 12.81
C LYS A 276 1.62 -19.09 11.44
N LYS A 277 1.51 -17.76 11.41
CA LYS A 277 1.48 -16.99 10.16
C LYS A 277 2.76 -17.15 9.35
N SER A 278 3.92 -17.17 10.02
CA SER A 278 5.22 -17.36 9.36
C SER A 278 5.34 -18.73 8.71
N THR A 279 4.83 -19.79 9.35
CA THR A 279 4.76 -21.13 8.75
C THR A 279 3.91 -21.12 7.47
N LEU A 280 2.72 -20.52 7.51
CA LEU A 280 1.83 -20.43 6.35
C LEU A 280 2.45 -19.62 5.20
N LYS A 281 3.13 -18.51 5.53
CA LYS A 281 3.88 -17.69 4.56
C LYS A 281 5.00 -18.48 3.90
N LYS A 282 5.77 -19.26 4.68
CA LYS A 282 6.85 -20.09 4.17
C LYS A 282 6.34 -21.15 3.20
N GLU A 283 5.32 -21.91 3.58
CA GLU A 283 4.72 -22.92 2.69
C GLU A 283 4.23 -22.31 1.37
N LEU A 284 3.59 -21.15 1.44
CA LEU A 284 3.09 -20.43 0.27
C LEU A 284 4.24 -19.91 -0.62
N PHE A 285 5.27 -19.35 0.01
CA PHE A 285 6.49 -18.92 -0.67
C PHE A 285 7.18 -20.08 -1.39
N ASP A 286 7.35 -21.21 -0.73
CA ASP A 286 8.04 -22.39 -1.25
C ASP A 286 7.31 -22.94 -2.48
N VAL A 287 5.97 -23.02 -2.43
CA VAL A 287 5.14 -23.49 -3.55
C VAL A 287 5.21 -22.53 -4.75
N ILE A 288 5.09 -21.21 -4.53
CA ILE A 288 5.20 -20.23 -5.62
C ILE A 288 6.59 -20.27 -6.24
N SER A 289 7.65 -20.30 -5.43
CA SER A 289 9.04 -20.30 -5.90
C SER A 289 9.36 -21.58 -6.68
N THR A 290 8.97 -22.75 -6.16
CA THR A 290 9.19 -24.05 -6.80
C THR A 290 8.51 -24.13 -8.17
N HIS A 291 7.30 -23.60 -8.28
CA HIS A 291 6.52 -23.69 -9.51
C HIS A 291 6.66 -22.46 -10.43
N ASP A 292 7.51 -21.48 -10.10
CA ASP A 292 7.73 -20.31 -10.97
C ASP A 292 8.26 -20.76 -12.35
N SER A 293 9.18 -21.73 -12.35
CA SER A 293 9.78 -22.32 -13.55
C SER A 293 8.98 -23.45 -14.18
N ALA A 294 7.79 -23.78 -13.66
CA ALA A 294 6.98 -24.89 -14.17
C ALA A 294 6.57 -24.66 -15.64
N THR A 295 6.94 -25.60 -16.51
CA THR A 295 6.64 -25.56 -17.95
C THR A 295 5.13 -25.51 -18.24
N PHE A 296 4.33 -26.19 -17.41
CA PHE A 296 2.90 -26.31 -17.60
C PHE A 296 2.12 -25.60 -16.49
N ALA A 297 1.35 -24.58 -16.88
CA ALA A 297 0.56 -23.77 -15.95
C ALA A 297 -0.48 -24.60 -15.17
N PHE A 298 -1.02 -25.69 -15.74
CA PHE A 298 -2.01 -26.52 -15.05
C PHE A 298 -1.42 -27.24 -13.82
N LEU A 299 -0.16 -27.69 -13.88
CA LEU A 299 0.53 -28.32 -12.74
C LEU A 299 0.71 -27.32 -11.59
N ARG A 300 1.17 -26.11 -11.93
CA ARG A 300 1.30 -25.00 -10.97
C ARG A 300 -0.05 -24.66 -10.31
N ASN A 301 -1.10 -24.49 -11.12
CA ASN A 301 -2.43 -24.16 -10.61
C ASN A 301 -3.01 -25.26 -9.72
N ALA A 302 -2.79 -26.54 -10.06
CA ALA A 302 -3.23 -27.67 -9.23
C ALA A 302 -2.49 -27.72 -7.88
N ALA A 303 -1.17 -27.53 -7.88
CA ALA A 303 -0.37 -27.50 -6.64
C ALA A 303 -0.82 -26.37 -5.71
N ILE A 304 -1.08 -25.18 -6.27
CA ILE A 304 -1.52 -24.02 -5.50
C ILE A 304 -2.93 -24.21 -4.94
N ARG A 305 -3.86 -24.79 -5.72
CA ARG A 305 -5.20 -25.11 -5.22
C ARG A 305 -5.15 -26.14 -4.09
N SER A 306 -4.33 -27.18 -4.23
CA SER A 306 -4.12 -28.17 -3.16
C SER A 306 -3.53 -27.52 -1.90
N LEU A 307 -2.61 -26.56 -2.05
CA LEU A 307 -2.10 -25.80 -0.91
C LEU A 307 -3.21 -24.96 -0.26
N ALA A 308 -4.06 -24.29 -1.04
CA ALA A 308 -5.17 -23.50 -0.54
C ALA A 308 -6.13 -24.33 0.34
N GLU A 309 -6.52 -25.51 -0.15
CA GLU A 309 -7.37 -26.46 0.59
C GLU A 309 -6.69 -26.92 1.89
N ARG A 310 -5.39 -27.23 1.84
CA ARG A 310 -4.60 -27.67 3.00
C ARG A 310 -4.43 -26.57 4.05
N GLN A 311 -4.21 -25.32 3.63
CA GLN A 311 -4.00 -24.19 4.53
C GLN A 311 -5.30 -23.63 5.12
N ALA A 312 -6.45 -23.91 4.52
CA ALA A 312 -7.73 -23.34 4.95
C ALA A 312 -8.03 -23.49 6.47
N PRO A 313 -7.85 -24.68 7.10
CA PRO A 313 -8.09 -24.82 8.54
C PRO A 313 -7.12 -24.00 9.40
N ALA A 314 -5.84 -23.94 9.00
CA ALA A 314 -4.81 -23.19 9.72
C ALA A 314 -5.03 -21.67 9.59
N LEU A 315 -5.49 -21.20 8.42
CA LEU A 315 -5.90 -19.82 8.21
C LEU A 315 -7.12 -19.45 9.07
N ALA A 316 -8.12 -20.34 9.18
CA ALA A 316 -9.26 -20.12 10.07
C ALA A 316 -8.84 -20.03 11.55
N GLN A 317 -7.92 -20.89 12.00
CA GLN A 317 -7.34 -20.79 13.36
C GLN A 317 -6.56 -19.49 13.58
N LEU A 318 -5.93 -18.95 12.53
CA LEU A 318 -5.23 -17.68 12.60
C LEU A 318 -6.20 -16.52 12.89
N GLU A 319 -7.40 -16.55 12.29
CA GLU A 319 -8.44 -15.54 12.55
C GLU A 319 -9.04 -15.67 13.96
N ILE A 320 -9.22 -16.89 14.47
CA ILE A 320 -9.63 -17.11 15.87
C ILE A 320 -8.61 -16.49 16.83
N LEU A 321 -7.33 -16.78 16.61
CA LEU A 321 -6.26 -16.23 17.44
C LEU A 321 -6.15 -14.70 17.31
N ALA A 322 -6.44 -14.15 16.13
CA ALA A 322 -6.54 -12.70 15.94
C ALA A 322 -7.69 -12.11 16.77
N ASP A 323 -8.86 -12.75 16.82
CA ASP A 323 -9.97 -12.31 17.66
C ASP A 323 -9.65 -12.39 19.15
N ASP A 324 -8.96 -13.44 19.61
CA ASP A 324 -8.50 -13.53 21.02
C ASP A 324 -7.52 -12.38 21.38
N ILE A 325 -6.66 -11.99 20.43
CA ILE A 325 -5.76 -10.84 20.59
C ILE A 325 -6.57 -9.53 20.63
N ARG A 326 -7.55 -9.35 19.75
CA ARG A 326 -8.43 -8.16 19.73
C ARG A 326 -9.19 -8.00 21.04
N ASP A 327 -9.76 -9.09 21.55
CA ASP A 327 -10.48 -9.10 22.83
C ASP A 327 -9.57 -8.64 23.98
N GLY A 328 -8.32 -9.08 23.99
CA GLY A 328 -7.31 -8.63 24.95
C GLY A 328 -6.86 -7.19 24.77
N LEU A 329 -6.77 -6.70 23.54
CA LEU A 329 -6.32 -5.35 23.22
C LEU A 329 -7.41 -4.28 23.40
N VAL A 330 -8.69 -4.60 23.17
CA VAL A 330 -9.81 -3.65 23.28
C VAL A 330 -9.92 -3.06 24.69
N GLN A 331 -9.53 -3.81 25.72
CA GLN A 331 -9.53 -3.34 27.10
C GLN A 331 -8.37 -2.38 27.41
N HIS A 332 -7.40 -2.23 26.50
CA HIS A 332 -6.20 -1.46 26.74
C HIS A 332 -6.43 0.05 26.47
N PRO A 333 -6.09 0.96 27.42
CA PRO A 333 -6.37 2.39 27.28
C PRO A 333 -5.76 3.05 26.03
N SER A 334 -4.57 2.61 25.61
CA SER A 334 -3.91 3.15 24.40
C SER A 334 -4.59 2.75 23.09
N MET A 335 -5.49 1.76 23.13
CA MET A 335 -6.23 1.29 21.96
C MET A 335 -7.47 2.14 21.66
N SER A 336 -7.89 2.98 22.60
CA SER A 336 -8.92 4.02 22.44
C SER A 336 -8.32 5.39 22.80
N PRO A 337 -7.49 5.99 21.92
CA PRO A 337 -6.83 7.25 22.21
C PRO A 337 -7.88 8.33 22.49
N LYS A 338 -7.69 9.05 23.59
CA LYS A 338 -8.52 10.22 23.90
C LYS A 338 -8.43 11.21 22.75
N PRO A 339 -9.54 11.85 22.35
CA PRO A 339 -9.48 12.90 21.36
C PRO A 339 -8.48 13.96 21.84
N PRO A 340 -7.58 14.42 20.96
CA PRO A 340 -6.63 15.45 21.36
C PRO A 340 -7.41 16.71 21.78
N GLN A 341 -6.82 17.54 22.62
CA GLN A 341 -7.41 18.83 23.01
C GLN A 341 -6.66 19.96 22.31
N SER A 342 -7.38 20.91 21.75
CA SER A 342 -6.77 22.10 21.16
C SER A 342 -6.18 22.98 22.26
N PRO A 343 -4.96 23.51 22.10
CA PRO A 343 -4.38 24.47 23.04
C PRO A 343 -5.01 25.86 22.94
N LEU A 344 -5.82 26.13 21.91
CA LEU A 344 -6.47 27.42 21.66
C LEU A 344 -8.00 27.31 21.76
N THR A 345 -8.66 28.47 21.82
CA THR A 345 -10.13 28.53 21.78
C THR A 345 -10.68 27.97 20.45
N PRO A 346 -11.94 27.51 20.41
CA PRO A 346 -12.54 26.95 19.18
C PRO A 346 -12.47 27.90 17.98
N MET A 347 -12.66 29.21 18.21
CA MET A 347 -12.59 30.22 17.16
C MET A 347 -11.20 30.34 16.54
N LEU A 348 -10.15 30.47 17.37
CA LEU A 348 -8.77 30.54 16.88
C LEU A 348 -8.30 29.22 16.26
N THR A 349 -8.79 28.10 16.79
CA THR A 349 -8.56 26.77 16.20
C THR A 349 -9.13 26.73 14.78
N GLN A 350 -10.37 27.15 14.58
CA GLN A 350 -11.02 27.17 13.26
C GLN A 350 -10.32 28.14 12.28
N GLN A 351 -9.92 29.33 12.74
CA GLN A 351 -9.19 30.30 11.91
C GLN A 351 -7.82 29.75 11.48
N THR A 352 -7.04 29.20 12.41
CA THR A 352 -5.76 28.53 12.12
C THR A 352 -5.97 27.46 11.06
N MET A 353 -7.04 26.67 11.19
CA MET A 353 -7.30 25.58 10.26
C MET A 353 -7.70 26.04 8.86
N THR A 354 -8.52 27.08 8.78
CA THR A 354 -8.92 27.68 7.49
C THR A 354 -7.69 28.14 6.70
N ILE A 355 -6.68 28.72 7.37
CA ILE A 355 -5.42 29.14 6.73
C ILE A 355 -4.60 27.94 6.25
N VAL A 356 -4.47 26.89 7.07
CA VAL A 356 -3.72 25.68 6.73
C VAL A 356 -4.35 24.94 5.53
N GLU A 357 -5.68 24.81 5.53
CA GLU A 357 -6.43 24.22 4.42
C GLU A 357 -6.26 25.04 3.14
N ALA A 358 -6.40 26.37 3.22
CA ALA A 358 -6.21 27.27 2.08
C ALA A 358 -4.79 27.19 1.52
N ARG A 359 -3.77 27.07 2.37
CA ARG A 359 -2.37 26.89 1.96
C ARG A 359 -2.15 25.55 1.26
N THR A 360 -2.75 24.48 1.78
CA THR A 360 -2.68 23.13 1.19
C THR A 360 -3.39 23.09 -0.16
N ALA A 361 -4.58 23.69 -0.26
CA ALA A 361 -5.32 23.82 -1.51
C ALA A 361 -4.55 24.63 -2.56
N LEU A 362 -3.89 25.73 -2.16
CA LEU A 362 -3.01 26.48 -3.05
C LEU A 362 -1.87 25.60 -3.58
N GLN A 363 -1.18 24.84 -2.71
CA GLN A 363 -0.10 23.94 -3.13
C GLN A 363 -0.60 22.88 -4.11
N LYS A 364 -1.76 22.26 -3.85
CA LYS A 364 -2.39 21.28 -4.73
C LYS A 364 -2.73 21.88 -6.10
N ALA A 365 -3.42 23.01 -6.13
CA ALA A 365 -3.79 23.69 -7.37
C ALA A 365 -2.56 24.14 -8.18
N THR A 366 -1.50 24.59 -7.49
CA THR A 366 -0.22 24.97 -8.12
C THR A 366 0.43 23.74 -8.76
N ARG A 367 0.46 22.60 -8.05
CA ARG A 367 0.96 21.33 -8.59
C ARG A 367 0.15 20.89 -9.80
N GLU A 368 -1.18 20.87 -9.71
CA GLU A 368 -2.06 20.46 -10.82
C GLU A 368 -1.84 21.32 -12.08
N LYS A 369 -1.70 22.64 -11.93
CA LYS A 369 -1.36 23.54 -13.04
C LYS A 369 0.00 23.18 -13.68
N ILE A 370 1.02 22.90 -12.86
CA ILE A 370 2.35 22.52 -13.35
C ILE A 370 2.34 21.15 -14.02
N ASP A 371 1.62 20.18 -13.45
CA ASP A 371 1.48 18.85 -14.02
C ASP A 371 0.75 18.91 -15.38
N ALA A 372 -0.30 19.75 -15.49
CA ALA A 372 -0.98 20.00 -16.76
C ALA A 372 -0.04 20.64 -17.81
N ILE A 373 0.80 21.60 -17.41
CA ILE A 373 1.80 22.20 -18.30
C ILE A 373 2.83 21.15 -18.74
N THR A 374 3.34 20.33 -17.83
CA THR A 374 4.39 19.34 -18.13
C THR A 374 3.86 18.13 -18.90
N ALA A 375 2.56 17.83 -18.83
CA ALA A 375 1.92 16.81 -19.64
C ALA A 375 1.87 17.15 -21.15
N GLU A 376 2.01 18.44 -21.52
CA GLU A 376 2.12 18.86 -22.92
C GLU A 376 3.47 18.49 -23.56
N VAL A 377 4.45 18.05 -22.75
CA VAL A 377 5.78 17.66 -23.22
C VAL A 377 5.72 16.28 -23.87
N PRO A 378 6.18 16.11 -25.12
CA PRO A 378 6.16 14.83 -25.81
C PRO A 378 6.83 13.70 -25.00
N ALA A 379 6.30 12.48 -25.13
CA ALA A 379 6.80 11.31 -24.41
C ALA A 379 8.27 10.97 -24.75
N ASP A 380 8.69 11.28 -25.98
CA ASP A 380 10.03 11.08 -26.52
C ASP A 380 11.01 12.24 -26.22
N TYR A 381 10.56 13.27 -25.50
CA TYR A 381 11.39 14.40 -25.12
C TYR A 381 12.50 13.96 -24.13
N PRO A 382 13.76 14.44 -24.30
CA PRO A 382 14.92 13.87 -23.59
C PRO A 382 15.00 14.19 -22.09
N VAL A 383 14.23 15.17 -21.62
CA VAL A 383 14.21 15.63 -20.22
C VAL A 383 12.78 15.70 -19.69
N ALA A 384 12.64 15.48 -18.39
CA ALA A 384 11.41 15.74 -17.65
C ALA A 384 11.62 16.91 -16.68
N PHE A 385 10.53 17.51 -16.23
CA PHE A 385 10.52 18.63 -15.29
C PHE A 385 10.26 18.11 -13.88
N ALA A 386 11.26 18.24 -13.02
CA ALA A 386 11.13 17.97 -11.59
C ALA A 386 10.86 19.29 -10.87
N THR A 387 9.67 19.41 -10.28
CA THR A 387 9.23 20.64 -9.62
C THR A 387 9.13 20.45 -8.11
N THR A 388 9.73 21.38 -7.37
CA THR A 388 9.57 21.53 -5.92
C THR A 388 8.82 22.81 -5.62
N ILE A 389 7.78 22.73 -4.78
CA ILE A 389 6.98 23.86 -4.32
C ILE A 389 7.26 24.00 -2.82
N ASP A 390 7.82 25.14 -2.41
CA ASP A 390 8.13 25.44 -1.01
C ASP A 390 7.64 26.84 -0.61
N ALA A 391 7.93 27.27 0.61
CA ALA A 391 7.54 28.60 1.10
C ALA A 391 8.22 29.74 0.32
N GLN A 392 9.31 29.46 -0.39
CA GLN A 392 10.06 30.41 -1.21
C GLN A 392 9.59 30.43 -2.67
N GLY A 393 8.63 29.57 -3.04
CA GLY A 393 7.97 29.56 -4.34
C GLY A 393 8.12 28.23 -5.10
N VAL A 394 8.00 28.31 -6.42
CA VAL A 394 8.10 27.16 -7.33
C VAL A 394 9.51 27.10 -7.90
N LYS A 395 10.22 25.99 -7.70
CA LYS A 395 11.53 25.72 -8.30
C LYS A 395 11.42 24.56 -9.28
N VAL A 396 11.95 24.74 -10.48
CA VAL A 396 11.94 23.75 -11.56
C VAL A 396 13.36 23.27 -11.82
N ARG A 397 13.55 21.95 -11.91
CA ARG A 397 14.79 21.30 -12.33
C ARG A 397 14.51 20.40 -13.52
N LEU A 398 15.43 20.35 -14.47
CA LEU A 398 15.37 19.39 -15.58
C LEU A 398 16.07 18.11 -15.16
N VAL A 399 15.40 16.97 -15.34
CA VAL A 399 15.94 15.63 -15.07
C VAL A 399 15.98 14.79 -16.35
N PRO A 400 17.05 14.02 -16.62
CA PRO A 400 17.10 13.14 -17.79
C PRO A 400 16.01 12.07 -17.73
N ARG A 401 15.36 11.76 -18.86
CA ARG A 401 14.36 10.68 -18.94
C ARG A 401 15.04 9.33 -19.20
N ALA A 402 14.65 8.28 -18.48
CA ALA A 402 15.19 6.95 -18.68
C ALA A 402 14.86 6.44 -20.11
N GLY A 403 15.87 5.98 -20.85
CA GLY A 403 15.72 5.50 -22.23
C GLY A 403 15.99 6.54 -23.33
N ALA A 404 16.12 7.83 -23.02
CA ALA A 404 16.37 8.88 -24.02
C ALA A 404 17.82 8.93 -24.57
N GLY A 405 18.73 8.08 -24.06
CA GLY A 405 20.16 8.12 -24.40
C GLY A 405 20.84 9.43 -23.96
N ARG A 406 22.01 9.75 -24.52
CA ARG A 406 22.72 11.04 -24.29
C ARG A 406 22.10 12.21 -25.08
N ARG A 407 20.85 12.12 -25.52
CA ARG A 407 20.19 13.23 -26.23
C ARG A 407 19.98 14.39 -25.25
N ARG A 408 20.44 15.58 -25.62
CA ARG A 408 20.20 16.82 -24.88
C ARG A 408 19.27 17.72 -25.70
N PRO A 409 18.38 18.47 -25.03
CA PRO A 409 17.66 19.55 -25.70
C PRO A 409 18.63 20.55 -26.33
N ALA A 410 18.21 21.21 -27.40
CA ALA A 410 18.98 22.31 -27.98
C ALA A 410 19.09 23.46 -26.97
N GLN A 411 20.17 24.25 -27.04
CA GLN A 411 20.43 25.34 -26.09
C GLN A 411 19.35 26.44 -26.12
N ASN A 412 18.65 26.60 -27.25
CA ASN A 412 17.56 27.54 -27.47
C ASN A 412 16.25 26.83 -27.86
N ASP A 413 15.94 25.72 -27.18
CA ASP A 413 14.74 24.97 -27.50
C ASP A 413 13.46 25.79 -27.18
N PRO A 414 12.62 26.11 -28.20
CA PRO A 414 11.43 26.95 -28.01
C PRO A 414 10.38 26.27 -27.13
N LEU A 415 10.33 24.93 -27.10
CA LEU A 415 9.42 24.20 -26.22
C LEU A 415 9.85 24.36 -24.77
N LEU A 416 11.16 24.24 -24.46
CA LEU A 416 11.67 24.51 -23.11
C LEU A 416 11.38 25.94 -22.68
N ALA A 417 11.66 26.92 -23.54
CA ALA A 417 11.40 28.33 -23.22
C ALA A 417 9.90 28.58 -22.92
N LYS A 418 9.00 28.02 -23.73
CA LYS A 418 7.55 28.12 -23.53
C LYS A 418 7.10 27.47 -22.22
N ILE A 419 7.54 26.26 -21.93
CA ILE A 419 7.16 25.52 -20.72
C ILE A 419 7.72 26.22 -19.48
N THR A 420 8.99 26.61 -19.49
CA THR A 420 9.60 27.35 -18.37
C THR A 420 8.89 28.67 -18.10
N THR A 421 8.49 29.42 -19.13
CA THR A 421 7.74 30.67 -18.97
C THR A 421 6.41 30.44 -18.26
N ARG A 422 5.63 29.45 -18.70
CA ARG A 422 4.34 29.12 -18.07
C ARG A 422 4.47 28.62 -16.64
N ILE A 423 5.50 27.84 -16.34
CA ILE A 423 5.73 27.41 -14.95
C ILE A 423 6.12 28.60 -14.06
N ASN A 424 6.89 29.56 -14.57
CA ASN A 424 7.24 30.77 -13.83
C ASN A 424 6.00 31.64 -13.56
N GLU A 425 5.08 31.78 -14.51
CA GLU A 425 3.80 32.49 -14.31
C GLU A 425 2.98 31.86 -13.16
N VAL A 426 2.89 30.53 -13.14
CA VAL A 426 2.24 29.79 -12.03
C VAL A 426 3.00 30.01 -10.71
N GLY A 427 4.33 30.10 -10.76
CA GLY A 427 5.18 30.42 -9.62
C GLY A 427 4.93 31.80 -9.02
N GLU A 428 4.72 32.81 -9.86
CA GLU A 428 4.38 34.18 -9.41
C GLU A 428 2.99 34.26 -8.77
N GLU A 429 2.00 33.58 -9.36
CA GLU A 429 0.65 33.47 -8.75
C GLU A 429 0.73 32.82 -7.37
N HIS A 430 1.52 31.74 -7.23
CA HIS A 430 1.76 31.07 -5.96
C HIS A 430 2.40 32.01 -4.92
N ARG A 431 3.42 32.77 -5.33
CA ARG A 431 4.13 33.72 -4.46
C ARG A 431 3.20 34.81 -3.93
N GLN A 432 2.38 35.41 -4.78
CA GLN A 432 1.42 36.44 -4.37
C GLN A 432 0.43 35.92 -3.32
N ARG A 433 -0.12 34.72 -3.52
CA ARG A 433 -1.02 34.08 -2.55
C ARG A 433 -0.30 33.72 -1.23
N GLN A 434 0.98 33.33 -1.26
CA GLN A 434 1.77 33.10 -0.04
C GLN A 434 1.99 34.38 0.78
N GLU A 435 2.19 35.52 0.12
CA GLU A 435 2.33 36.80 0.80
C GLU A 435 1.03 37.21 1.50
N GLU A 436 -0.13 36.95 0.89
CA GLU A 436 -1.43 37.13 1.52
C GLU A 436 -1.57 36.27 2.79
N PHE A 437 -1.22 34.97 2.72
CA PHE A 437 -1.26 34.10 3.90
C PHE A 437 -0.33 34.58 5.02
N SER A 438 0.85 35.12 4.67
CA SER A 438 1.80 35.62 5.65
C SER A 438 1.21 36.79 6.45
N ARG A 439 0.44 37.69 5.82
CA ARG A 439 -0.26 38.78 6.52
C ARG A 439 -1.34 38.26 7.47
N VAL A 440 -2.14 37.31 7.01
CA VAL A 440 -3.21 36.71 7.83
C VAL A 440 -2.62 35.93 9.02
N ILE A 441 -1.48 35.26 8.84
CA ILE A 441 -0.78 34.55 9.93
C ILE A 441 -0.27 35.54 10.99
N GLU A 442 0.25 36.71 10.60
CA GLU A 442 0.70 37.72 11.56
C GLU A 442 -0.47 38.32 12.36
N GLU A 443 -1.63 38.52 11.74
CA GLU A 443 -2.85 38.92 12.45
C GLU A 443 -3.28 37.86 13.47
N LEU A 444 -3.29 36.58 13.04
CA LEU A 444 -3.60 35.44 13.90
C LEU A 444 -2.61 35.31 15.08
N ARG A 445 -1.31 35.54 14.85
CA ARG A 445 -0.30 35.57 15.93
C ARG A 445 -0.64 36.63 16.98
N GLY A 446 -1.11 37.80 16.56
CA GLY A 446 -1.60 38.86 17.44
C GLY A 446 -2.80 38.40 18.29
N ASP A 447 -3.77 37.73 17.67
CA ASP A 447 -4.93 37.17 18.35
C ASP A 447 -4.58 36.08 19.38
N VAL A 448 -3.69 35.16 19.00
CA VAL A 448 -3.19 34.12 19.90
C VAL A 448 -2.44 34.73 21.08
N GLY A 449 -1.59 35.74 20.83
CA GLY A 449 -0.90 36.48 21.89
C GLY A 449 -1.87 37.12 22.88
N ARG A 450 -3.03 37.64 22.42
CA ARG A 450 -4.08 38.16 23.30
C ARG A 450 -4.69 37.08 24.20
N VAL A 451 -4.91 35.87 23.67
CA VAL A 451 -5.50 34.74 24.42
C VAL A 451 -4.51 34.13 25.41
N LEU A 452 -3.23 34.04 25.04
CA LEU A 452 -2.18 33.52 25.93
C LEU A 452 -1.76 34.53 27.03
N GLY A 453 -2.11 35.82 26.86
CA GLY A 453 -1.92 36.88 27.84
C GLY A 453 -0.76 37.83 27.53
N LYS A 454 -0.73 39.00 28.19
CA LYS A 454 0.15 40.15 27.91
C LYS A 454 1.67 39.90 28.05
N GLY A 455 2.11 38.69 28.36
CA GLY A 455 3.51 38.28 28.47
C GLY A 455 3.88 37.07 27.62
N ALA A 456 2.99 36.62 26.72
CA ALA A 456 3.28 35.51 25.83
C ALA A 456 4.45 35.85 24.90
N THR A 457 5.49 35.02 24.92
CA THR A 457 6.63 35.19 24.03
C THR A 457 6.27 34.76 22.60
N PRO A 458 6.98 35.26 21.57
CA PRO A 458 6.78 34.79 20.19
C PRO A 458 6.88 33.26 20.07
N GLN A 459 7.80 32.63 20.82
CA GLN A 459 7.94 31.18 20.87
C GLN A 459 6.68 30.50 21.41
N GLN A 460 6.07 31.01 22.48
CA GLN A 460 4.85 30.43 23.04
C GLN A 460 3.65 30.55 22.10
N ILE A 461 3.59 31.63 21.32
CA ILE A 461 2.57 31.83 20.29
C ILE A 461 2.75 30.81 19.17
N ASP A 462 3.98 30.65 18.68
CA ASP A 462 4.31 29.67 17.64
C ASP A 462 4.07 28.23 18.13
N ASP A 463 4.45 27.90 19.36
CA ASP A 463 4.20 26.59 19.97
C ASP A 463 2.70 26.27 20.07
N ALA A 464 1.86 27.28 20.33
CA ALA A 464 0.41 27.13 20.41
C ALA A 464 -0.22 26.94 19.02
N LEU A 465 0.24 27.68 18.01
CA LEU A 465 -0.16 27.51 16.62
C LEU A 465 0.25 26.13 16.08
N ASP A 466 1.50 25.72 16.31
CA ASP A 466 1.98 24.37 16.01
C ASP A 466 1.19 23.31 16.77
N GLY A 467 0.80 23.60 18.01
CA GLY A 467 -0.09 22.76 18.80
C GLY A 467 -1.46 22.56 18.16
N VAL A 468 -2.06 23.61 17.58
CA VAL A 468 -3.32 23.49 16.81
C VAL A 468 -3.13 22.68 15.54
N ILE A 469 -2.04 22.90 14.80
CA ILE A 469 -1.73 22.12 13.59
C ILE A 469 -1.58 20.64 13.95
N ARG A 470 -0.84 20.31 15.02
CA ARG A 470 -0.70 18.95 15.54
C ARG A 470 -2.04 18.36 15.99
N TYR A 471 -2.84 19.13 16.72
CA TYR A 471 -4.19 18.74 17.15
C TYR A 471 -5.05 18.35 15.95
N ASN A 472 -5.13 19.20 14.92
CA ASN A 472 -5.98 18.92 13.78
C ASN A 472 -5.40 17.80 12.89
N ALA A 473 -4.09 17.74 12.69
CA ALA A 473 -3.46 16.61 12.01
C ALA A 473 -3.79 15.29 12.71
N GLN A 474 -3.74 15.25 14.06
CA GLN A 474 -4.13 14.07 14.83
C GLN A 474 -5.63 13.77 14.73
N ARG A 475 -6.48 14.79 14.72
CA ARG A 475 -7.94 14.64 14.54
C ARG A 475 -8.28 14.09 13.16
N GLU A 476 -7.78 14.70 12.08
CA GLU A 476 -7.95 14.21 10.72
C GLU A 476 -7.42 12.78 10.55
N ASN A 477 -6.27 12.48 11.17
CA ASN A 477 -5.71 11.14 11.15
C ASN A 477 -6.64 10.15 11.88
N THR A 478 -7.16 10.52 13.05
CA THR A 478 -8.10 9.69 13.82
C THR A 478 -9.41 9.45 13.06
N GLU A 479 -9.98 10.49 12.45
CA GLU A 479 -11.21 10.42 11.65
C GLU A 479 -10.99 9.64 10.33
N GLY A 480 -9.83 9.82 9.70
CA GLY A 480 -9.44 9.13 8.47
C GLY A 480 -9.18 7.63 8.69
N TYR A 481 -8.57 7.26 9.82
CA TYR A 481 -8.29 5.89 10.19
C TYR A 481 -9.40 5.22 11.00
N HIS A 482 -10.53 5.87 11.29
CA HIS A 482 -11.59 5.30 12.13
C HIS A 482 -12.03 3.91 11.65
N ASP A 483 -12.50 3.81 10.40
CA ASP A 483 -12.95 2.54 9.81
C ASP A 483 -11.82 1.53 9.67
N TYR A 484 -10.58 1.99 9.45
CA TYR A 484 -9.39 1.13 9.46
C TYR A 484 -9.23 0.51 10.86
N ARG A 485 -9.22 1.33 11.91
CA ARG A 485 -9.08 0.90 13.30
C ARG A 485 -10.19 -0.08 13.69
N VAL A 486 -11.44 0.20 13.30
CA VAL A 486 -12.58 -0.69 13.50
C VAL A 486 -12.37 -2.03 12.78
N ALA A 487 -11.97 -2.02 11.50
CA ALA A 487 -11.68 -3.25 10.76
C ALA A 487 -10.63 -4.13 11.46
N VAL A 488 -9.64 -3.50 12.07
CA VAL A 488 -8.51 -4.17 12.74
C VAL A 488 -8.87 -4.65 14.15
N PHE A 489 -9.57 -3.85 14.96
CA PHE A 489 -9.70 -4.10 16.40
C PHE A 489 -11.11 -4.37 16.89
N GLU A 490 -12.17 -4.04 16.14
CA GLU A 490 -13.55 -4.26 16.59
C GLU A 490 -13.86 -5.76 16.65
N PRO A 491 -14.25 -6.32 17.80
CA PRO A 491 -14.65 -7.73 17.92
C PRO A 491 -16.02 -8.00 17.28
N GLY A 492 -16.25 -9.26 16.88
CA GLY A 492 -17.55 -9.69 16.34
C GLY A 492 -17.75 -9.46 14.84
N LEU A 493 -16.79 -8.85 14.14
CA LEU A 493 -16.76 -8.78 12.68
C LEU A 493 -16.19 -10.07 12.09
N SER A 494 -16.80 -10.58 11.01
CA SER A 494 -16.21 -11.70 10.25
C SER A 494 -14.95 -11.27 9.48
N PRO A 495 -14.05 -12.20 9.10
CA PRO A 495 -12.88 -11.89 8.29
C PRO A 495 -13.23 -11.13 6.98
N GLU A 496 -14.34 -11.49 6.34
CA GLU A 496 -14.85 -10.85 5.12
C GLU A 496 -15.29 -9.40 5.39
N GLN A 497 -16.01 -9.17 6.48
CA GLN A 497 -16.43 -7.82 6.91
C GLN A 497 -15.23 -6.92 7.21
N ARG A 498 -14.20 -7.48 7.87
CA ARG A 498 -12.95 -6.74 8.12
C ARG A 498 -12.25 -6.35 6.83
N ARG A 499 -12.21 -7.25 5.83
CA ARG A 499 -11.59 -6.95 4.52
C ARG A 499 -12.36 -5.88 3.75
N ILE A 500 -13.68 -5.95 3.68
CA ILE A 500 -14.48 -4.94 2.96
C ILE A 500 -14.41 -3.57 3.65
N LEU A 501 -14.43 -3.54 4.99
CA LEU A 501 -14.31 -2.31 5.77
C LEU A 501 -12.92 -1.68 5.63
N LEU A 502 -11.85 -2.48 5.67
CA LEU A 502 -10.50 -2.01 5.37
C LEU A 502 -10.44 -1.43 3.94
N GLY A 503 -11.04 -2.10 2.95
CA GLY A 503 -11.11 -1.59 1.58
C GLY A 503 -11.80 -0.23 1.47
N GLY A 504 -12.91 -0.05 2.19
CA GLY A 504 -13.58 1.25 2.31
C GLY A 504 -12.70 2.32 2.95
N ALA A 505 -12.06 1.99 4.08
CA ALA A 505 -11.18 2.89 4.81
C ALA A 505 -9.99 3.35 3.95
N LEU A 506 -9.33 2.44 3.22
CA LEU A 506 -8.20 2.78 2.36
C LEU A 506 -8.59 3.67 1.18
N ARG A 507 -9.81 3.53 0.64
CA ARG A 507 -10.35 4.48 -0.36
C ARG A 507 -10.59 5.86 0.24
N LYS A 508 -11.10 5.93 1.47
CA LYS A 508 -11.34 7.19 2.19
C LYS A 508 -10.06 7.94 2.52
N LEU A 509 -8.94 7.24 2.71
CA LEU A 509 -7.62 7.86 2.91
C LEU A 509 -7.09 8.61 1.68
N ASP A 510 -7.72 8.45 0.51
CA ASP A 510 -7.37 9.12 -0.75
C ASP A 510 -5.86 9.03 -1.07
N LEU A 511 -5.35 7.80 -0.92
CA LEU A 511 -3.92 7.56 -1.11
C LEU A 511 -3.54 7.70 -2.59
N PRO A 512 -2.36 8.25 -2.90
CA PRO A 512 -1.91 8.38 -4.28
C PRO A 512 -1.80 6.99 -4.93
N LEU A 513 -2.24 6.89 -6.19
CA LEU A 513 -2.05 5.68 -6.97
C LEU A 513 -0.56 5.42 -7.22
N GLY A 514 -0.17 4.15 -7.14
CA GLY A 514 1.21 3.74 -7.37
C GLY A 514 1.64 3.96 -8.82
N GLY A 515 2.89 4.37 -9.04
CA GLY A 515 3.44 4.52 -10.38
C GLY A 515 3.48 3.18 -11.12
N GLY A 516 3.34 3.23 -12.45
CA GLY A 516 3.35 2.05 -13.31
C GLY A 516 4.77 1.51 -13.54
N GLU A 517 4.88 0.20 -13.69
CA GLU A 517 6.09 -0.49 -14.16
C GLU A 517 5.78 -1.25 -15.45
N PHE A 518 6.75 -1.36 -16.36
CA PHE A 518 6.57 -2.20 -17.55
C PHE A 518 6.69 -3.68 -17.18
N GLN A 519 6.02 -4.55 -17.96
CA GLN A 519 6.25 -5.99 -17.90
C GLN A 519 7.76 -6.31 -17.90
N PRO A 520 8.25 -7.12 -16.95
CA PRO A 520 9.63 -7.54 -16.94
C PRO A 520 9.94 -8.35 -18.20
N THR A 521 11.04 -7.99 -18.86
CA THR A 521 11.56 -8.73 -20.02
C THR A 521 12.80 -9.50 -19.60
N ARG A 522 13.94 -8.80 -19.59
CA ARG A 522 15.24 -9.34 -19.19
C ARG A 522 15.44 -9.25 -17.69
N ARG A 523 16.31 -10.13 -17.20
CA ARG A 523 16.77 -10.07 -15.82
C ARG A 523 17.61 -8.80 -15.62
N PRO A 524 17.41 -8.01 -14.55
CA PRO A 524 18.27 -6.88 -14.23
C PRO A 524 19.74 -7.32 -14.16
N ALA A 525 20.63 -6.58 -14.81
CA ALA A 525 22.05 -6.97 -14.96
C ALA A 525 22.85 -6.91 -13.65
N SER A 526 22.36 -6.18 -12.65
CA SER A 526 22.98 -6.03 -11.33
C SER A 526 21.93 -5.93 -10.23
N TRP A 527 22.33 -6.33 -9.03
CA TRP A 527 21.70 -6.06 -7.74
C TRP A 527 22.79 -5.70 -6.74
#